data_AF-A0A7J2ZHY7-F1
#
_entry.id   AF-A0A7J2ZHY7-F1
#
_cell.length_a   1.000
_cell.length_b   1.000
_cell.length_c   1.000
_cell.angle_alpha   90.00
_cell.angle_beta   90.00
_cell.angle_gamma   90.00
#
_symmetry.space_group_name_H-M   'P 1'
#
loop_
_entity.id
_entity.type
_entity.pdbx_description
1 polymer ?
#
loop_
_entity_poly.entity_id
_entity_poly.type
_entity_poly.pdbx_seq_one_letter_code
_entity_poly.pdbx_strand_id
1 'polypeptide(L)'
;MRSPKTQSLYELAIKRFFEVNGFRNQDHALFMLREKGADAALLKFVKKLYEEGKAPKSILNYVAGVKAFLECHNISYSKVQLRRMLPRKQIVKDGRPFTKSQVKLVMNMLRPTKRLACWVMWGCGLRIDECLSLKVGDLDLSSDPPKLYV
;
A
#
# COMPACT_ATOMS: atom_id res chain seq x y z
N MET A 1 -7.35 -6.89 -13.38
CA MET A 1 -5.90 -7.16 -13.13
C MET A 1 -5.45 -6.31 -11.94
N ARG A 2 -4.70 -6.82 -10.96
CA ARG A 2 -4.20 -6.02 -9.82
C ARG A 2 -2.98 -5.18 -10.25
N SER A 3 -2.79 -4.01 -9.63
CA SER A 3 -1.63 -3.15 -9.91
C SER A 3 -0.30 -3.89 -9.64
N PRO A 4 0.77 -3.67 -10.43
CA PRO A 4 2.09 -4.27 -10.19
C PRO A 4 2.60 -4.04 -8.77
N LYS A 5 2.38 -2.83 -8.23
CA LYS A 5 2.78 -2.48 -6.85
C LYS A 5 2.04 -3.33 -5.80
N THR A 6 0.79 -3.69 -6.07
CA THR A 6 0.02 -4.59 -5.22
C THR A 6 0.53 -6.03 -5.33
N GLN A 7 0.91 -6.48 -6.53
CA GLN A 7 1.47 -7.82 -6.74
C GLN A 7 2.78 -8.00 -5.97
N SER A 8 3.73 -7.08 -6.10
CA SER A 8 5.02 -7.15 -5.37
C SER A 8 4.83 -7.14 -3.85
N LEU A 9 3.85 -6.39 -3.34
CA LEU A 9 3.53 -6.40 -1.91
C LEU A 9 2.99 -7.76 -1.45
N TYR A 10 2.19 -8.41 -2.29
CA TYR A 10 1.58 -9.71 -1.98
C TYR A 10 2.63 -10.81 -2.03
N GLU A 11 3.49 -10.81 -3.04
CA GLU A 11 4.65 -11.70 -3.13
C GLU A 11 5.56 -11.57 -1.90
N LEU A 12 5.87 -10.33 -1.51
CA LEU A 12 6.65 -10.07 -0.30
C LEU A 12 5.95 -10.61 0.95
N ALA A 13 4.63 -10.43 1.04
CA ALA A 13 3.86 -10.92 2.17
C ALA A 13 3.82 -12.44 2.25
N ILE A 14 3.67 -13.13 1.12
CA ILE A 14 3.68 -14.60 1.04
C ILE A 14 5.07 -15.13 1.38
N LYS A 15 6.13 -14.55 0.84
CA LYS A 15 7.51 -14.94 1.15
C LYS A 15 7.81 -14.83 2.65
N ARG A 16 7.46 -13.70 3.26
CA ARG A 16 7.59 -13.52 4.71
C ARG A 16 6.74 -14.50 5.50
N PHE A 17 5.52 -14.79 5.05
CA PHE A 17 4.65 -15.77 5.69
C PHE A 17 5.30 -17.17 5.70
N PHE A 18 5.99 -17.54 4.62
CA PHE A 18 6.73 -18.81 4.56
C PHE A 18 7.93 -18.81 5.51
N GLU A 19 8.71 -17.73 5.53
CA GLU A 19 9.86 -17.58 6.43
C GLU A 19 9.45 -17.69 7.90
N VAL A 20 8.40 -16.98 8.33
CA VAL A 20 7.93 -16.99 9.72
C VAL A 20 7.43 -18.36 10.14
N ASN A 21 6.79 -19.10 9.23
CA ASN A 21 6.25 -20.42 9.51
C ASN A 21 7.25 -21.57 9.25
N GLY A 22 8.45 -21.27 8.75
CA GLY A 22 9.47 -22.28 8.43
C GLY A 22 9.09 -23.15 7.22
N PHE A 23 8.30 -22.63 6.29
CA PHE A 23 7.98 -23.35 5.06
C PHE A 23 9.13 -23.22 4.06
N ARG A 24 9.66 -24.37 3.63
CA ARG A 24 10.82 -24.43 2.71
C ARG A 24 10.50 -23.94 1.31
N ASN A 25 9.32 -24.29 0.82
CA ASN A 25 8.82 -23.94 -0.51
C ASN A 25 7.29 -23.91 -0.50
N GLN A 26 6.69 -23.49 -1.61
CA GLN A 26 5.25 -23.37 -1.74
C GLN A 26 4.54 -24.73 -1.56
N ASP A 27 5.05 -25.81 -2.16
CA ASP A 27 4.42 -27.12 -2.07
C ASP A 27 4.38 -27.64 -0.64
N HIS A 28 5.47 -27.49 0.10
CA HIS A 28 5.54 -27.81 1.53
C HIS A 28 4.58 -26.95 2.35
N ALA A 29 4.46 -25.65 2.03
CA ALA A 29 3.46 -24.80 2.68
C ALA A 29 2.04 -25.29 2.42
N LEU A 30 1.69 -25.59 1.16
CA LEU A 30 0.36 -26.07 0.77
C LEU A 30 0.02 -27.40 1.44
N PHE A 31 0.97 -28.34 1.48
CA PHE A 31 0.80 -29.62 2.16
C PHE A 31 0.49 -29.42 3.65
N MET A 32 1.34 -28.68 4.35
CA MET A 32 1.20 -28.45 5.79
C MET A 32 -0.07 -27.69 6.15
N LEU A 33 -0.46 -26.71 5.34
CA LEU A 33 -1.65 -25.88 5.57
C LEU A 33 -2.95 -26.61 5.25
N ARG A 34 -2.95 -27.56 4.30
CA ARG A 34 -4.12 -28.41 4.01
C ARG A 34 -4.34 -29.43 5.12
N GLU A 35 -3.26 -30.03 5.63
CA GLU A 35 -3.32 -31.00 6.73
C GLU A 35 -3.74 -30.36 8.06
N LYS A 36 -3.16 -29.21 8.43
CA LYS A 36 -3.31 -28.63 9.78
C LYS A 36 -4.22 -27.40 9.83
N GLY A 37 -4.66 -26.88 8.69
CA GLY A 37 -5.32 -25.58 8.58
C GLY A 37 -4.35 -24.41 8.71
N ALA A 38 -4.79 -23.21 8.32
CA ALA A 38 -3.93 -22.02 8.31
C ALA A 38 -4.02 -21.13 9.56
N ASP A 39 -4.92 -21.40 10.51
CA ASP A 39 -5.18 -20.51 11.66
C ASP A 39 -3.94 -20.32 12.56
N ALA A 40 -3.25 -21.39 12.93
CA ALA A 40 -2.03 -21.31 13.74
C ALA A 40 -0.90 -20.56 13.01
N ALA A 41 -0.77 -20.79 11.70
CA ALA A 41 0.25 -20.14 10.87
C ALA A 41 -0.03 -18.64 10.70
N LEU A 42 -1.30 -18.27 10.51
CA LEU A 42 -1.76 -16.88 10.49
C LEU A 42 -1.52 -16.21 11.84
N LEU A 43 -1.79 -16.92 12.95
CA LEU A 43 -1.59 -16.39 14.28
C LEU A 43 -0.12 -16.06 14.54
N LYS A 44 0.77 -17.01 14.22
CA LYS A 44 2.22 -16.83 14.32
C LYS A 44 2.69 -15.65 13.46
N PHE A 45 2.19 -15.54 12.23
CA PHE A 45 2.55 -14.47 11.32
C PHE A 45 2.13 -13.09 11.83
N VAL A 46 0.87 -12.94 12.24
CA VAL A 46 0.37 -11.68 12.79
C VAL A 46 1.12 -11.29 14.05
N LYS A 47 1.39 -12.24 14.95
CA LYS A 47 2.19 -12.00 16.17
C LYS A 47 3.58 -11.48 15.81
N LYS A 48 4.26 -12.11 14.84
CA LYS A 48 5.58 -11.65 14.38
C LYS A 48 5.55 -10.23 13.82
N LEU A 49 4.50 -9.86 13.08
CA LEU A 49 4.36 -8.49 12.56
C LEU A 49 4.16 -7.45 13.68
N TYR A 50 3.47 -7.81 14.76
CA TYR A 50 3.39 -6.96 15.95
C TYR A 50 4.73 -6.85 16.67
N GLU A 51 5.47 -7.95 16.85
CA GLU A 51 6.81 -7.96 17.45
C GLU A 51 7.80 -7.09 16.66
N GLU A 52 7.68 -7.05 15.33
CA GLU A 52 8.46 -6.16 14.46
C GLU A 52 8.03 -4.68 14.50
N GLY A 53 7.02 -4.33 15.31
CA GLY A 53 6.52 -2.96 15.41
C GLY A 53 5.87 -2.44 14.13
N LYS A 54 5.30 -3.32 13.28
CA LYS A 54 4.67 -2.88 12.03
C LYS A 54 3.43 -2.04 12.32
N ALA A 55 3.28 -0.94 11.58
CA ALA A 55 2.09 -0.10 11.66
C ALA A 55 0.80 -0.91 11.34
N PRO A 56 -0.34 -0.58 11.97
CA PRO A 56 -1.61 -1.29 11.77
C PRO A 56 -2.01 -1.50 10.30
N LYS A 57 -1.87 -0.45 9.48
CA LYS A 57 -2.17 -0.50 8.05
C LYS A 57 -1.25 -1.47 7.30
N SER A 58 0.02 -1.53 7.69
CA SER A 58 0.97 -2.47 7.12
C SER A 58 0.56 -3.90 7.45
N ILE A 59 0.26 -4.22 8.71
CA ILE A 59 -0.21 -5.55 9.13
C ILE A 59 -1.41 -5.99 8.29
N LEU A 60 -2.41 -5.12 8.14
CA LEU A 60 -3.60 -5.40 7.32
C LEU A 60 -3.25 -5.71 5.86
N ASN A 61 -2.31 -4.95 5.27
CA ASN A 61 -1.89 -5.16 3.89
C ASN A 61 -1.12 -6.48 3.70
N TYR A 62 -0.21 -6.82 4.62
CA TYR A 62 0.51 -8.09 4.61
C TYR A 62 -0.46 -9.27 4.70
N VAL A 63 -1.41 -9.20 5.65
CA VAL A 63 -2.40 -10.27 5.84
C VAL A 63 -3.37 -10.36 4.66
N ALA A 64 -3.72 -9.25 4.00
CA ALA A 64 -4.51 -9.30 2.77
C ALA A 64 -3.79 -10.08 1.65
N GLY A 65 -2.46 -9.95 1.56
CA GLY A 65 -1.64 -10.74 0.63
C GLY A 65 -1.70 -12.24 0.91
N VAL A 66 -1.47 -12.63 2.16
CA VAL A 66 -1.54 -14.03 2.60
C VAL A 66 -2.95 -14.59 2.45
N LYS A 67 -3.98 -13.81 2.79
CA LYS A 67 -5.38 -14.21 2.62
C LYS A 67 -5.70 -14.54 1.17
N ALA A 68 -5.27 -13.69 0.23
CA ALA A 68 -5.49 -13.93 -1.19
C ALA A 68 -4.79 -15.22 -1.66
N PHE A 69 -3.60 -15.53 -1.13
CA PHE A 69 -2.92 -16.80 -1.39
C PHE A 69 -3.71 -17.99 -0.85
N LEU A 70 -4.15 -17.94 0.42
CA LEU A 70 -4.94 -19.03 1.03
C LEU A 70 -6.25 -19.28 0.27
N GLU A 71 -6.96 -18.21 -0.09
CA GLU A 71 -8.20 -18.28 -0.87
C GLU A 71 -7.96 -18.85 -2.29
N CYS A 72 -6.88 -18.45 -2.96
CA CYS A 72 -6.53 -18.97 -4.28
C CYS A 72 -6.23 -20.48 -4.27
N HIS A 73 -5.74 -21.01 -3.15
CA HIS A 73 -5.41 -22.43 -2.99
C HIS A 73 -6.47 -23.23 -2.21
N ASN A 74 -7.64 -22.64 -1.95
CA ASN A 74 -8.76 -23.24 -1.21
C ASN A 74 -8.35 -23.78 0.18
N ILE A 75 -7.48 -23.06 0.88
CA ILE A 75 -7.02 -23.45 2.23
C ILE A 75 -8.00 -22.90 3.27
N SER A 76 -8.42 -23.76 4.19
CA SER A 76 -9.35 -23.39 5.26
C SER A 76 -8.68 -22.55 6.35
N TYR A 77 -9.40 -21.50 6.79
CA TYR A 77 -9.03 -20.68 7.95
C TYR A 77 -10.29 -19.99 8.51
N SER A 78 -10.26 -19.67 9.80
CA SER A 78 -11.34 -18.97 10.49
C SER A 78 -11.26 -17.47 10.26
N LYS A 79 -12.17 -16.95 9.43
CA LYS A 79 -12.33 -15.50 9.20
C LYS A 79 -12.62 -14.72 10.49
N VAL A 80 -13.32 -15.34 11.44
CA VAL A 80 -13.67 -14.72 12.73
C VAL A 80 -12.44 -14.61 13.62
N GLN A 81 -11.65 -15.69 13.75
CA GLN A 81 -10.41 -15.65 14.53
C GLN A 81 -9.41 -14.66 13.92
N LEU A 82 -9.20 -14.71 12.61
CA LEU A 82 -8.33 -13.77 11.92
C LEU A 82 -8.71 -12.31 12.18
N ARG A 83 -10.01 -11.98 12.10
CA ARG A 83 -10.48 -10.61 12.38
C ARG A 83 -10.22 -10.17 13.81
N ARG A 84 -10.33 -11.07 14.79
CA ARG A 84 -10.06 -10.75 16.21
C ARG A 84 -8.59 -10.41 16.47
N MET A 85 -7.70 -10.99 15.67
CA MET A 85 -6.26 -10.78 15.80
C MET A 85 -5.75 -9.51 15.10
N LEU A 86 -6.44 -9.07 14.05
CA LEU A 86 -6.02 -7.94 13.25
C LEU A 86 -6.21 -6.62 13.99
N PRO A 87 -5.30 -5.66 13.79
CA PRO A 87 -5.46 -4.35 14.40
C PRO A 87 -6.70 -3.66 13.78
N ARG A 88 -7.41 -2.87 14.59
CA ARG A 88 -8.46 -2.02 14.05
C ARG A 88 -7.85 -1.00 13.10
N LYS A 89 -8.54 -0.74 11.99
CA LYS A 89 -8.12 0.28 11.02
C LYS A 89 -8.14 1.65 11.71
N GLN A 90 -6.96 2.16 12.04
CA GLN A 90 -6.83 3.49 12.61
C GLN A 90 -6.90 4.54 11.49
N ILE A 91 -7.70 5.59 11.70
CA ILE A 91 -7.70 6.76 10.84
C ILE A 91 -6.55 7.65 11.33
N VAL A 92 -5.38 7.52 10.70
CA VAL A 92 -4.28 8.45 10.95
C VAL A 92 -4.62 9.77 10.26
N LYS A 93 -5.15 10.73 11.00
CA LYS A 93 -5.33 12.12 10.54
C LYS A 93 -4.11 12.92 10.97
N ASP A 94 -3.09 12.95 10.12
CA ASP A 94 -1.86 13.71 10.42
C ASP A 94 -1.49 14.68 9.29
N GLY A 95 -2.46 15.02 8.45
CA GLY A 95 -2.27 15.99 7.38
C GLY A 95 -2.68 17.38 7.82
N ARG A 96 -1.80 18.13 8.51
CA ARG A 96 -1.99 19.58 8.62
C ARG A 96 -1.76 20.19 7.23
N PRO A 97 -2.73 20.89 6.63
CA PRO A 97 -2.52 21.57 5.36
C PRO A 97 -1.51 22.71 5.52
N PHE A 98 -0.70 22.95 4.49
CA PHE A 98 0.21 24.09 4.46
C PHE A 98 -0.57 25.41 4.36
N THR A 99 -0.10 26.43 5.08
CA THR A 99 -0.58 27.80 4.91
C THR A 99 0.00 28.41 3.62
N LYS A 100 -0.65 29.46 3.09
CA LYS A 100 -0.14 30.20 1.92
C LYS A 100 1.30 30.71 2.11
N SER A 101 1.63 31.16 3.33
CA SER A 101 2.99 31.62 3.67
C SER A 101 4.02 30.49 3.62
N GLN A 102 3.68 29.30 4.13
CA GLN A 102 4.54 28.12 4.07
C GLN A 102 4.75 27.65 2.63
N VAL A 103 3.69 27.63 1.80
CA VAL A 103 3.80 27.28 0.38
C VAL A 103 4.74 28.27 -0.33
N LYS A 104 4.55 29.58 -0.12
CA LYS A 104 5.42 30.61 -0.72
C LYS A 104 6.89 30.42 -0.34
N LEU A 105 7.16 30.11 0.93
CA LEU A 105 8.51 29.82 1.42
C LEU A 105 9.12 28.61 0.70
N VAL A 106 8.40 27.48 0.65
CA VAL A 106 8.86 26.26 -0.02
C VAL A 106 9.11 26.51 -1.51
N MET A 107 8.19 27.16 -2.21
CA MET A 107 8.33 27.44 -3.65
C MET A 107 9.57 28.29 -3.97
N ASN A 108 9.94 29.22 -3.09
CA ASN A 108 11.13 30.06 -3.27
C ASN A 108 12.45 29.30 -3.06
N MET A 109 12.44 28.19 -2.29
CA MET A 109 13.61 27.35 -2.08
C MET A 109 13.81 26.29 -3.17
N LEU A 110 12.80 26.02 -4.00
CA LEU A 110 12.85 24.98 -5.02
C LEU A 110 13.56 25.47 -6.29
N ARG A 111 14.31 24.55 -6.92
CA ARG A 111 14.84 24.74 -8.27
C ARG A 111 13.69 24.93 -9.27
N PRO A 112 13.90 25.69 -10.37
CA PRO A 112 12.82 26.04 -11.32
C PRO A 112 11.99 24.85 -11.82
N THR A 113 12.64 23.72 -12.14
CA THR A 113 11.96 22.51 -12.64
C THR A 113 11.03 21.88 -11.59
N LYS A 114 11.49 21.74 -10.34
CA LYS A 114 10.69 21.19 -9.24
C LYS A 114 9.59 22.15 -8.81
N ARG A 115 9.87 23.46 -8.88
CA ARG A 115 8.92 24.52 -8.53
C ARG A 115 7.67 24.46 -9.41
N LEU A 116 7.81 24.26 -10.72
CA LEU A 116 6.66 24.10 -11.62
C LEU A 116 5.80 22.90 -11.23
N ALA A 117 6.41 21.71 -11.07
CA ALA A 117 5.68 20.51 -10.68
C ALA A 117 4.93 20.67 -9.34
N CYS A 118 5.58 21.26 -8.34
CA CYS A 118 4.94 21.54 -7.06
C CYS A 118 3.81 22.56 -7.19
N TRP A 119 3.95 23.59 -8.03
CA TRP A 119 2.89 24.56 -8.31
C TRP A 119 1.67 23.92 -8.96
N VAL A 120 1.89 23.07 -9.97
CA VAL A 120 0.81 22.35 -10.65
C VAL A 120 0.08 21.40 -9.68
N MET A 121 0.82 20.62 -8.89
CA MET A 121 0.21 19.76 -7.87
C MET A 121 -0.59 20.55 -6.83
N TRP A 122 -0.08 21.70 -6.38
CA TRP A 122 -0.79 22.54 -5.41
C TRP A 122 -2.03 23.23 -5.99
N GLY A 123 -1.94 23.73 -7.22
CA GLY A 123 -3.02 24.47 -7.88
C GLY A 123 -4.14 23.57 -8.42
N CYS A 124 -3.79 22.42 -8.99
CA CYS A 124 -4.73 21.49 -9.63
C CYS A 124 -5.10 20.30 -8.73
N GLY A 125 -4.43 20.12 -7.58
CA GLY A 125 -4.72 19.03 -6.66
C GLY A 125 -4.29 17.65 -7.15
N LEU A 126 -3.32 17.58 -8.07
CA LEU A 126 -2.88 16.33 -8.69
C LEU A 126 -2.17 15.42 -7.68
N ARG A 127 -2.37 14.11 -7.83
CA ARG A 127 -1.49 13.11 -7.19
C ARG A 127 -0.11 13.15 -7.84
N ILE A 128 0.90 12.73 -7.10
CA ILE A 128 2.28 12.72 -7.59
C ILE A 128 2.42 11.87 -8.86
N ASP A 129 1.79 10.71 -8.92
CA ASP A 129 1.87 9.81 -10.09
C ASP A 129 1.17 10.41 -11.32
N GLU A 130 0.07 11.15 -11.11
CA GLU A 130 -0.66 11.87 -12.16
C GLU A 130 0.23 12.99 -12.72
N CYS A 131 0.81 13.82 -11.84
CA CYS A 131 1.70 14.91 -12.23
C CYS A 131 2.94 14.42 -13.01
N LEU A 132 3.49 13.25 -12.65
CA LEU A 132 4.65 12.67 -13.33
C LEU A 132 4.30 12.00 -14.65
N SER A 133 3.03 11.65 -14.87
CA SER A 133 2.57 10.98 -16.09
C SER A 133 2.01 11.94 -17.14
N LEU A 134 1.93 13.24 -16.83
CA LEU A 134 1.45 14.28 -17.72
C LEU A 134 2.24 14.34 -19.04
N LYS A 135 1.52 14.44 -20.14
CA LYS A 135 2.05 14.63 -21.49
C LYS A 135 1.72 16.03 -21.99
N VAL A 136 2.42 16.46 -23.03
CA VAL A 136 2.17 17.76 -23.67
C VAL A 136 0.73 17.86 -24.20
N GLY A 137 0.17 16.76 -24.71
CA GLY A 137 -1.21 16.71 -25.19
C GLY A 137 -2.28 16.84 -24.09
N ASP A 138 -1.90 16.69 -22.82
CA ASP A 138 -2.81 16.82 -21.68
C ASP A 138 -2.98 18.29 -21.25
N LEU A 139 -2.23 19.21 -21.85
CA LEU A 139 -2.23 20.64 -21.55
C LEU A 139 -2.96 21.41 -22.64
N ASP A 140 -4.09 22.01 -22.29
CA ASP A 140 -4.77 22.99 -23.13
C ASP A 140 -4.46 24.40 -22.63
N LEU A 141 -3.42 24.99 -23.24
CA LEU A 141 -2.99 26.36 -22.99
C LEU A 141 -3.79 27.40 -23.80
N SER A 142 -4.70 26.95 -24.66
CA SER A 142 -5.51 27.83 -25.51
C SER A 142 -6.84 28.24 -24.86
N SER A 143 -7.33 27.44 -23.92
CA SER A 143 -8.47 27.79 -23.06
C SER A 143 -8.12 28.90 -22.06
N ASP A 144 -9.12 29.72 -21.70
CA ASP A 144 -9.06 30.65 -20.56
C ASP A 144 -10.13 30.27 -19.51
N PRO A 145 -9.74 29.81 -18.30
CA PRO A 145 -8.37 29.55 -17.86
C PRO A 145 -7.76 28.32 -18.57
N PRO A 146 -6.42 28.22 -18.64
CA PRO A 146 -5.73 27.03 -19.15
C PRO A 146 -6.18 25.77 -18.42
N LYS A 147 -6.35 24.67 -19.17
CA LYS A 147 -6.87 23.40 -18.64
C LYS A 147 -5.81 22.32 -18.69
N LEU A 148 -5.92 21.41 -17.75
CA LEU A 148 -5.06 20.24 -17.61
C LEU A 148 -5.95 19.01 -17.44
N TYR A 149 -5.73 18.02 -18.29
CA TYR A 149 -6.48 16.76 -18.31
C TYR A 149 -5.62 15.66 -17.68
N VAL A 150 -6.22 14.80 -16.85
CA VAL A 150 -5.54 13.71 -16.14
C VAL A 150 -6.30 12.41 -16.28
#